data_AF-K9DLK3-F1
#
_entry.id   AF-K9DLK3-F1
#
_cell.length_a   1.000
_cell.length_b   1.000
_cell.length_c   1.000
_cell.angle_alpha   90.00
_cell.angle_beta   90.00
_cell.angle_gamma   90.00
#
_symmetry.space_group_name_H-M   'P 1'
#
loop_
_entity.id
_entity.type
_entity.pdbx_description
1 polymer ?
#
loop_
_entity_poly.entity_id
_entity_poly.type
_entity_poly.pdbx_seq_one_letter_code
_entity_poly.pdbx_strand_id
1 'polypeptide(L)'
;MAIDEILSNIDDENFFEVRADQLTLATIETSTSVDGPALNVVRELLVPGAKLLVGPRGCGKTHLMRYTWAYSLQQNTFPFAIYLSFNRYYRLEPLLKSRTNALDLFHGWVLCLCYLGIYESIAAYLSKDDTIDSDELWLEYSQEALLGIVARLERGAALLPEQEEIFDTLSLAHLKSTIDRITVALKRRRSIILLDDAALTLAPEYLPDFFDFFRSLKSPTISPKASVYPGTTEYGPRFHVAHEADEVAAWFSVESPDYLQLMDSIGSKRLSAYDTIAPEVRDLFKYAAFGIPRAYLTLLNAMKQQMGKEGTIQSKVNAILDAFIKNKDAEYLSLATKIPKFKTLITAGLDVFHKTCSELVSENQNLLQTGEKQLFIGIQESSDRTAYVDRMFSLLIEAGLLYGFASVSHGKSRVYERFIPHLALLIRDRAFSEARGFSAIKVVDVLKKPNVRHPLRRSISTLIESNTLKGLKFDLPRCQNCGAERLTEASRHCHICGAKLTDASTFKSCMEIELASIPTLNQWQKNKLKQDMPEVRTVGDFLALQDPGSELRKISYVGPRRAVIINKSIEIFVDEFLS
;
A
#
# COMPACT_ATOMS: atom_id res chain seq x y z
N MET A 1 -20.78 0.48 -35.58
CA MET A 1 -19.83 0.42 -34.45
C MET A 1 -20.67 0.16 -33.22
N ALA A 2 -20.63 -1.09 -32.78
CA ALA A 2 -21.69 -1.71 -32.01
C ALA A 2 -21.58 -1.37 -30.52
N ILE A 3 -22.72 -1.31 -29.85
CA ILE A 3 -22.86 -1.08 -28.40
C ILE A 3 -22.01 -2.08 -27.59
N ASP A 4 -21.73 -3.27 -28.14
CA ASP A 4 -20.84 -4.28 -27.55
C ASP A 4 -19.37 -3.85 -27.48
N GLU A 5 -18.91 -3.00 -28.41
CA GLU A 5 -17.55 -2.44 -28.44
C GLU A 5 -17.39 -1.29 -27.41
N ILE A 6 -18.50 -0.63 -27.07
CA ILE A 6 -18.55 0.38 -26.01
C ILE A 6 -18.65 -0.32 -24.64
N LEU A 7 -19.42 -1.42 -24.54
CA LEU A 7 -19.54 -2.21 -23.32
C LEU A 7 -18.23 -2.92 -22.94
N SER A 8 -17.49 -3.47 -23.91
CA SER A 8 -16.18 -4.08 -23.65
C SER A 8 -15.12 -3.07 -23.18
N ASN A 9 -15.13 -1.85 -23.75
CA ASN A 9 -14.22 -0.79 -23.33
C ASN A 9 -14.52 -0.24 -21.91
N ILE A 10 -15.79 -0.25 -21.49
CA ILE A 10 -16.20 0.19 -20.13
C ILE A 10 -15.90 -0.87 -19.06
N ASP A 11 -16.04 -2.16 -19.40
CA ASP A 11 -15.64 -3.26 -18.50
C ASP A 11 -14.12 -3.32 -18.33
N ASP A 12 -13.37 -3.08 -19.42
CA ASP A 12 -11.92 -2.95 -19.38
C ASP A 12 -11.48 -1.77 -18.49
N GLU A 13 -11.98 -0.55 -18.72
CA GLU A 13 -11.59 0.63 -17.92
C GLU A 13 -11.82 0.44 -16.42
N ASN A 14 -12.91 -0.24 -16.02
CA ASN A 14 -13.16 -0.55 -14.62
C ASN A 14 -12.21 -1.62 -14.07
N PHE A 15 -11.87 -2.66 -14.83
CA PHE A 15 -11.01 -3.76 -14.34
C PHE A 15 -9.58 -3.31 -13.98
N PHE A 16 -9.08 -2.23 -14.60
CA PHE A 16 -7.73 -1.70 -14.38
C PHE A 16 -7.56 -0.88 -13.10
N GLU A 17 -8.60 -0.19 -12.65
CA GLU A 17 -8.59 0.59 -11.40
C GLU A 17 -9.06 -0.21 -10.18
N VAL A 18 -9.56 -1.43 -10.39
CA VAL A 18 -10.03 -2.30 -9.31
C VAL A 18 -8.85 -2.78 -8.48
N ARG A 19 -8.78 -2.29 -7.23
CA ARG A 19 -7.81 -2.73 -6.23
C ARG A 19 -7.88 -4.26 -6.05
N ALA A 20 -6.77 -4.86 -5.63
CA ALA A 20 -6.71 -6.30 -5.45
C ALA A 20 -7.74 -6.82 -4.44
N ASP A 21 -8.19 -6.04 -3.46
CA ASP A 21 -9.26 -6.37 -2.50
C ASP A 21 -10.66 -6.45 -3.13
N GLN A 22 -10.87 -5.79 -4.28
CA GLN A 22 -12.17 -5.76 -4.97
C GLN A 22 -12.32 -6.86 -6.04
N LEU A 23 -11.27 -7.64 -6.30
CA LEU A 23 -11.32 -8.74 -7.28
C LEU A 23 -12.04 -9.96 -6.69
N THR A 24 -12.69 -10.76 -7.53
CA THR A 24 -13.20 -12.07 -7.08
C THR A 24 -12.04 -13.06 -6.89
N LEU A 25 -12.26 -14.10 -6.07
CA LEU A 25 -11.31 -15.20 -5.91
C LEU A 25 -10.91 -15.85 -7.24
N ALA A 26 -11.91 -16.15 -8.09
CA ALA A 26 -11.67 -16.75 -9.41
C ALA A 26 -10.83 -15.83 -10.31
N THR A 27 -11.06 -14.53 -10.24
CA THR A 27 -10.24 -13.53 -10.94
C THR A 27 -8.81 -13.53 -10.43
N ILE A 28 -8.57 -13.68 -9.13
CA ILE A 28 -7.21 -13.73 -8.59
C ILE A 28 -6.50 -15.00 -9.04
N GLU A 29 -7.14 -16.17 -8.97
CA GLU A 29 -6.53 -17.43 -9.41
C GLU A 29 -6.08 -17.37 -10.88
N THR A 30 -6.86 -16.73 -11.75
CA THR A 30 -6.60 -16.65 -13.20
C THR A 30 -5.70 -15.49 -13.61
N SER A 31 -5.84 -14.32 -12.98
CA SER A 31 -5.10 -13.10 -13.34
C SER A 31 -3.77 -12.92 -12.62
N THR A 32 -3.44 -13.76 -11.63
CA THR A 32 -2.15 -13.69 -10.95
C THR A 32 -1.04 -14.22 -11.84
N SER A 33 0.00 -13.40 -12.04
CA SER A 33 1.28 -13.89 -12.56
C SER A 33 2.00 -14.66 -11.45
N VAL A 34 2.19 -15.97 -11.65
CA VAL A 34 2.83 -16.87 -10.68
C VAL A 34 4.18 -17.36 -11.21
N ASP A 35 4.87 -16.49 -11.94
CA ASP A 35 6.17 -16.80 -12.53
C ASP A 35 7.29 -16.53 -11.53
N GLY A 36 8.28 -17.43 -11.52
CA GLY A 36 9.52 -17.40 -10.74
C GLY A 36 9.44 -16.67 -9.38
N PRO A 37 9.82 -15.38 -9.30
CA PRO A 37 9.94 -14.66 -8.03
C PRO A 37 8.64 -14.50 -7.23
N ALA A 38 7.49 -14.33 -7.89
CA ALA A 38 6.20 -14.16 -7.19
C ALA A 38 5.77 -15.44 -6.46
N LEU A 39 6.03 -16.60 -7.07
CA LEU A 39 5.74 -17.89 -6.45
C LEU A 39 6.60 -18.15 -5.21
N ASN A 40 7.84 -17.64 -5.18
CA ASN A 40 8.69 -17.76 -3.99
C ASN A 40 8.09 -17.01 -2.80
N VAL A 41 7.55 -15.80 -3.01
CA VAL A 41 6.85 -15.06 -1.95
C VAL A 41 5.63 -15.84 -1.46
N VAL A 42 4.82 -16.39 -2.38
CA VAL A 42 3.66 -17.23 -2.02
C VAL A 42 4.07 -18.43 -1.18
N ARG A 43 5.16 -19.11 -1.56
CA ARG A 43 5.71 -20.25 -0.80
C ARG A 43 6.17 -19.83 0.60
N GLU A 44 6.87 -18.71 0.73
CA GLU A 44 7.27 -18.18 2.04
C GLU A 44 6.06 -17.85 2.94
N LEU A 45 4.98 -17.33 2.35
CA LEU A 45 3.72 -17.09 3.07
C LEU A 45 2.99 -18.38 3.47
N LEU A 46 3.24 -19.50 2.77
CA LEU A 46 2.73 -20.80 3.18
C LEU A 46 3.56 -21.40 4.32
N VAL A 47 4.84 -21.07 4.50
CA VAL A 47 5.74 -21.73 5.48
C VAL A 47 5.32 -21.42 6.95
N PRO A 48 5.60 -22.34 7.91
CA PRO A 48 5.37 -22.08 9.34
C PRO A 48 6.14 -20.86 9.87
N GLY A 49 5.65 -20.31 10.97
CA GLY A 49 6.28 -19.16 11.63
C GLY A 49 5.65 -17.83 11.23
N ALA A 50 5.99 -16.77 11.95
CA ALA A 50 5.48 -15.45 11.66
C ALA A 50 6.29 -14.82 10.53
N LYS A 51 5.62 -14.17 9.56
CA LYS A 51 6.31 -13.44 8.49
C LYS A 51 5.73 -12.05 8.30
N LEU A 52 6.58 -11.12 7.92
CA LEU A 52 6.20 -9.76 7.53
C LEU A 52 6.47 -9.58 6.03
N LEU A 53 5.42 -9.33 5.26
CA LEU A 53 5.52 -9.06 3.83
C LEU A 53 5.83 -7.57 3.62
N VAL A 54 7.08 -7.26 3.30
CA VAL A 54 7.60 -5.89 3.24
C VAL A 54 7.70 -5.41 1.79
N GLY A 55 7.22 -4.20 1.51
CA GLY A 55 7.40 -3.56 0.19
C GLY A 55 6.62 -2.25 0.06
N PRO A 56 6.89 -1.46 -0.98
CA PRO A 56 6.23 -0.18 -1.17
C PRO A 56 4.75 -0.33 -1.49
N ARG A 57 4.05 0.81 -1.47
CA ARG A 57 2.68 0.90 -1.96
C ARG A 57 2.61 0.45 -3.43
N GLY A 58 1.63 -0.38 -3.76
CA GLY A 58 1.39 -0.86 -5.13
C GLY A 58 2.29 -1.99 -5.64
N CYS A 59 3.20 -2.55 -4.81
CA CYS A 59 4.06 -3.67 -5.23
C CYS A 59 3.34 -5.04 -5.32
N GLY A 60 2.05 -5.11 -4.94
CA GLY A 60 1.24 -6.32 -5.07
C GLY A 60 1.06 -7.14 -3.80
N LYS A 61 1.35 -6.61 -2.60
CA LYS A 61 1.20 -7.32 -1.30
C LYS A 61 -0.17 -7.97 -1.10
N THR A 62 -1.24 -7.19 -1.21
CA THR A 62 -2.64 -7.66 -1.17
C THR A 62 -2.90 -8.77 -2.16
N HIS A 63 -2.44 -8.59 -3.41
CA HIS A 63 -2.64 -9.58 -4.46
C HIS A 63 -1.95 -10.90 -4.15
N LEU A 64 -0.69 -10.84 -3.67
CA LEU A 64 0.08 -12.01 -3.27
C LEU A 64 -0.56 -12.73 -2.06
N MET A 65 -1.03 -11.99 -1.06
CA MET A 65 -1.74 -12.59 0.08
C MET A 65 -3.06 -13.26 -0.32
N ARG A 66 -3.90 -12.58 -1.11
CA ARG A 66 -5.15 -13.17 -1.60
C ARG A 66 -4.90 -14.37 -2.51
N TYR A 67 -3.85 -14.33 -3.32
CA TYR A 67 -3.44 -15.48 -4.11
C TYR A 67 -2.94 -16.62 -3.22
N THR A 68 -2.14 -16.37 -2.18
CA THR A 68 -1.74 -17.39 -1.20
C THR A 68 -2.95 -18.04 -0.55
N TRP A 69 -3.97 -17.26 -0.18
CA TRP A 69 -5.23 -17.78 0.36
C TRP A 69 -5.92 -18.70 -0.64
N ALA A 70 -6.14 -18.25 -1.87
CA ALA A 70 -6.77 -19.06 -2.91
C ALA A 70 -5.96 -20.34 -3.24
N TYR A 71 -4.64 -20.21 -3.32
CA TYR A 71 -3.71 -21.29 -3.61
C TYR A 71 -3.71 -22.36 -2.51
N SER A 72 -3.88 -21.96 -1.25
CA SER A 72 -3.97 -22.88 -0.11
C SER A 72 -5.15 -23.88 -0.22
N LEU A 73 -6.22 -23.48 -0.92
CA LEU A 73 -7.40 -24.31 -1.16
C LEU A 73 -7.12 -25.46 -2.14
N GLN A 74 -6.07 -25.37 -2.95
CA GLN A 74 -5.84 -26.31 -4.07
C GLN A 74 -5.26 -27.66 -3.64
N GLN A 75 -4.58 -27.73 -2.49
CA GLN A 75 -3.93 -28.96 -2.03
C GLN A 75 -4.21 -29.22 -0.56
N ASN A 76 -4.54 -30.46 -0.20
CA ASN A 76 -4.82 -30.85 1.18
C ASN A 76 -3.60 -30.76 2.11
N THR A 77 -2.39 -30.73 1.55
CA THR A 77 -1.13 -30.55 2.27
C THR A 77 -0.89 -29.10 2.71
N PHE A 78 -1.59 -28.14 2.11
CA PHE A 78 -1.47 -26.72 2.45
C PHE A 78 -2.25 -26.38 3.72
N PRO A 79 -1.81 -25.33 4.45
CA PRO A 79 -2.47 -24.89 5.67
C PRO A 79 -3.90 -24.43 5.41
N PHE A 80 -4.75 -24.50 6.43
CA PHE A 80 -6.01 -23.76 6.45
C PHE A 80 -5.71 -22.26 6.48
N ALA A 81 -6.06 -21.54 5.43
CA ALA A 81 -5.73 -20.12 5.32
C ALA A 81 -6.95 -19.24 5.63
N ILE A 82 -6.73 -18.24 6.48
CA ILE A 82 -7.70 -17.19 6.82
C ILE A 82 -7.16 -15.86 6.29
N TYR A 83 -7.93 -15.16 5.47
CA TYR A 83 -7.56 -13.85 4.95
C TYR A 83 -8.35 -12.75 5.67
N LEU A 84 -7.66 -11.66 6.03
CA LEU A 84 -8.21 -10.52 6.74
C LEU A 84 -7.72 -9.23 6.07
N SER A 85 -8.61 -8.26 5.94
CA SER A 85 -8.25 -6.93 5.45
C SER A 85 -8.50 -5.89 6.55
N PHE A 86 -7.48 -5.07 6.81
CA PHE A 86 -7.55 -3.99 7.79
C PHE A 86 -7.79 -2.61 7.15
N ASN A 87 -8.19 -2.54 5.87
CA ASN A 87 -8.34 -1.28 5.12
C ASN A 87 -9.25 -0.22 5.79
N ARG A 88 -10.16 -0.63 6.70
CA ARG A 88 -11.11 0.26 7.40
C ARG A 88 -10.73 0.61 8.84
N TYR A 89 -9.59 0.14 9.35
CA TYR A 89 -9.22 0.33 10.76
C TYR A 89 -9.26 1.81 11.21
N TYR A 90 -8.98 2.72 10.28
CA TYR A 90 -9.00 4.16 10.52
C TYR A 90 -10.28 4.76 11.03
N ARG A 91 -11.40 4.13 10.69
CA ARG A 91 -12.69 4.57 11.16
C ARG A 91 -12.80 4.49 12.68
N LEU A 92 -11.87 3.76 13.32
CA LEU A 92 -11.72 3.67 14.77
C LEU A 92 -10.87 4.81 15.36
N GLU A 93 -10.02 5.53 14.60
CA GLU A 93 -9.15 6.59 15.14
C GLU A 93 -9.90 7.65 15.98
N PRO A 94 -11.13 8.09 15.62
CA PRO A 94 -11.92 8.97 16.48
C PRO A 94 -12.24 8.40 17.87
N LEU A 95 -12.27 7.08 18.04
CA LEU A 95 -12.48 6.42 19.32
C LEU A 95 -11.32 6.70 20.28
N LEU A 96 -10.07 6.81 19.79
CA LEU A 96 -8.90 7.17 20.62
C LEU A 96 -9.09 8.49 21.38
N LYS A 97 -9.88 9.41 20.81
CA LYS A 97 -10.13 10.74 21.40
C LYS A 97 -11.41 10.78 22.23
N SER A 98 -12.42 10.00 21.82
CA SER A 98 -13.77 10.05 22.39
C SER A 98 -14.03 9.01 23.49
N ARG A 99 -13.22 7.95 23.58
CA ARG A 99 -13.42 6.82 24.50
C ARG A 99 -12.14 6.50 25.27
N THR A 100 -12.29 6.17 26.56
CA THR A 100 -11.16 5.76 27.41
C THR A 100 -10.71 4.32 27.16
N ASN A 101 -11.61 3.45 26.67
CA ASN A 101 -11.37 2.04 26.34
C ASN A 101 -11.14 1.81 24.83
N ALA A 102 -10.63 2.80 24.11
CA ALA A 102 -10.49 2.74 22.65
C ALA A 102 -9.59 1.59 22.15
N LEU A 103 -8.57 1.22 22.92
CA LEU A 103 -7.69 0.09 22.60
C LEU A 103 -8.40 -1.25 22.78
N ASP A 104 -9.26 -1.38 23.81
CA ASP A 104 -10.07 -2.59 24.01
C ASP A 104 -11.07 -2.76 22.86
N LEU A 105 -11.71 -1.66 22.44
CA LEU A 105 -12.60 -1.62 21.28
C LEU A 105 -11.88 -2.02 19.99
N PHE A 106 -10.64 -1.56 19.80
CA PHE A 106 -9.80 -1.97 18.68
C PHE A 106 -9.50 -3.47 18.72
N HIS A 107 -9.09 -4.02 19.88
CA HIS A 107 -8.83 -5.46 20.02
C HIS A 107 -10.06 -6.31 19.72
N GLY A 108 -11.23 -5.94 20.25
CA GLY A 108 -12.46 -6.67 19.94
C GLY A 108 -12.85 -6.56 18.46
N TRP A 109 -12.63 -5.41 17.81
CA TRP A 109 -12.81 -5.28 16.36
C TRP A 109 -11.88 -6.21 15.58
N VAL A 110 -10.59 -6.31 15.94
CA VAL A 110 -9.64 -7.26 15.33
C VAL A 110 -10.12 -8.70 15.50
N LEU A 111 -10.59 -9.07 16.70
CA LEU A 111 -11.14 -10.40 16.97
C LEU A 111 -12.38 -10.70 16.11
N CYS A 112 -13.30 -9.75 15.99
CA CYS A 112 -14.47 -9.89 15.10
C CYS A 112 -14.04 -10.13 13.65
N LEU A 113 -13.07 -9.37 13.15
CA LEU A 113 -12.55 -9.58 11.80
C LEU A 113 -11.97 -10.99 11.64
N CYS A 114 -11.20 -11.49 12.62
CA CYS A 114 -10.69 -12.85 12.56
C CYS A 114 -11.80 -13.90 12.41
N TYR A 115 -12.89 -13.79 13.19
CA TYR A 115 -14.04 -14.69 13.04
C TYR A 115 -14.73 -14.56 11.69
N LEU A 116 -14.90 -13.34 11.18
CA LEU A 116 -15.46 -13.10 9.84
C LEU A 116 -14.58 -13.72 8.74
N GLY A 117 -13.27 -13.63 8.85
CA GLY A 117 -12.34 -14.30 7.93
C GLY A 117 -12.42 -15.82 8.01
N ILE A 118 -12.71 -16.39 9.20
CA ILE A 118 -12.97 -17.84 9.33
C ILE A 118 -14.26 -18.21 8.60
N TYR A 119 -15.34 -17.44 8.76
CA TYR A 119 -16.58 -17.63 8.01
C TYR A 119 -16.36 -17.63 6.48
N GLU A 120 -15.64 -16.63 5.96
CA GLU A 120 -15.30 -16.55 4.54
C GLU A 120 -14.47 -17.76 4.07
N SER A 121 -13.52 -18.20 4.90
CA SER A 121 -12.69 -19.36 4.59
C SER A 121 -13.51 -20.64 4.58
N ILE A 122 -14.36 -20.88 5.57
CA ILE A 122 -15.28 -22.03 5.62
C ILE A 122 -16.16 -22.06 4.37
N ALA A 123 -16.78 -20.94 4.00
CA ALA A 123 -17.61 -20.85 2.81
C ALA A 123 -16.83 -21.21 1.53
N ALA A 124 -15.57 -20.76 1.42
CA ALA A 124 -14.71 -21.10 0.28
C ALA A 124 -14.37 -22.59 0.23
N TYR A 125 -14.12 -23.24 1.37
CA TYR A 125 -13.89 -24.69 1.45
C TYR A 125 -15.13 -25.50 1.07
N LEU A 126 -16.29 -25.16 1.65
CA LEU A 126 -17.56 -25.83 1.35
C LEU A 126 -17.94 -25.72 -0.12
N SER A 127 -17.65 -24.58 -0.76
CA SER A 127 -17.90 -24.39 -2.20
C SER A 127 -17.05 -25.28 -3.12
N LYS A 128 -15.94 -25.83 -2.63
CA LYS A 128 -15.00 -26.66 -3.41
C LYS A 128 -15.12 -28.16 -3.08
N ASP A 129 -15.64 -28.50 -1.90
CA ASP A 129 -15.76 -29.87 -1.43
C ASP A 129 -17.06 -30.06 -0.62
N ASP A 130 -18.09 -30.54 -1.32
CA ASP A 130 -19.42 -30.82 -0.74
C ASP A 130 -19.41 -32.03 0.22
N THR A 131 -18.28 -32.72 0.39
CA THR A 131 -18.15 -33.87 1.31
C THR A 131 -17.77 -33.47 2.74
N ILE A 132 -17.45 -32.21 2.96
CA ILE A 132 -17.11 -31.68 4.28
C ILE A 132 -18.38 -31.58 5.12
N ASP A 133 -18.35 -32.16 6.32
CA ASP A 133 -19.45 -32.05 7.27
C ASP A 133 -19.54 -30.62 7.82
N SER A 134 -20.60 -29.89 7.43
CA SER A 134 -20.82 -28.51 7.88
C SER A 134 -21.06 -28.41 9.38
N ASP A 135 -21.55 -29.47 10.02
CA ASP A 135 -21.87 -29.45 11.45
C ASP A 135 -20.59 -29.43 12.30
N GLU A 136 -19.47 -29.95 11.79
CA GLU A 136 -18.16 -29.86 12.45
C GLU A 136 -17.54 -28.45 12.37
N LEU A 137 -18.04 -27.59 11.47
CA LEU A 137 -17.50 -26.26 11.18
C LEU A 137 -18.21 -25.12 11.91
N TRP A 138 -18.94 -25.41 12.99
CA TRP A 138 -19.68 -24.39 13.75
C TRP A 138 -18.75 -23.32 14.37
N LEU A 139 -19.27 -22.12 14.59
CA LEU A 139 -18.59 -21.01 15.27
C LEU A 139 -19.40 -20.53 16.47
N GLU A 140 -18.72 -20.01 17.48
CA GLU A 140 -19.32 -19.60 18.76
C GLU A 140 -20.23 -18.36 18.62
N TYR A 141 -20.01 -17.54 17.59
CA TYR A 141 -20.68 -16.26 17.38
C TYR A 141 -21.27 -16.22 15.98
N SER A 142 -22.53 -15.77 15.85
CA SER A 142 -23.15 -15.64 14.53
C SER A 142 -22.49 -14.57 13.67
N GLN A 143 -22.48 -14.79 12.35
CA GLN A 143 -21.90 -13.87 11.39
C GLN A 143 -22.60 -12.50 11.44
N GLU A 144 -23.93 -12.47 11.58
CA GLU A 144 -24.72 -11.23 11.63
C GLU A 144 -24.36 -10.38 12.86
N ALA A 145 -24.15 -11.01 14.02
CA ALA A 145 -23.79 -10.29 15.24
C ALA A 145 -22.41 -9.65 15.12
N LEU A 146 -21.43 -10.40 14.59
CA LEU A 146 -20.07 -9.90 14.36
C LEU A 146 -20.05 -8.72 13.36
N LEU A 147 -20.78 -8.83 12.25
CA LEU A 147 -20.95 -7.74 11.29
C LEU A 147 -21.60 -6.51 11.94
N GLY A 148 -22.60 -6.73 12.81
CA GLY A 148 -23.26 -5.68 13.57
C GLY A 148 -22.31 -4.93 14.50
N ILE A 149 -21.41 -5.64 15.20
CA ILE A 149 -20.38 -5.04 16.06
C ILE A 149 -19.40 -4.22 15.21
N VAL A 150 -18.81 -4.83 14.19
CA VAL A 150 -17.82 -4.18 13.29
C VAL A 150 -18.40 -2.89 12.71
N ALA A 151 -19.61 -2.95 12.16
CA ALA A 151 -20.24 -1.79 11.52
C ALA A 151 -20.52 -0.65 12.50
N ARG A 152 -20.81 -0.93 13.78
CA ARG A 152 -21.02 0.11 14.79
C ARG A 152 -19.71 0.75 15.25
N LEU A 153 -18.68 -0.06 15.48
CA LEU A 153 -17.36 0.44 15.85
C LEU A 153 -16.78 1.32 14.73
N GLU A 154 -16.90 0.90 13.47
CA GLU A 154 -16.51 1.69 12.29
C GLU A 154 -17.32 2.99 12.09
N ARG A 155 -18.45 3.16 12.79
CA ARG A 155 -19.21 4.43 12.81
C ARG A 155 -18.95 5.25 14.07
N GLY A 156 -18.05 4.82 14.95
CA GLY A 156 -17.82 5.43 16.25
C GLY A 156 -19.00 5.30 17.23
N ALA A 157 -19.97 4.43 16.93
CA ALA A 157 -21.17 4.26 17.74
C ALA A 157 -20.89 3.35 18.95
N ALA A 158 -21.58 3.61 20.07
CA ALA A 158 -21.58 2.68 21.22
C ALA A 158 -22.19 1.34 20.80
N LEU A 159 -21.73 0.23 21.36
CA LEU A 159 -22.36 -1.08 21.16
C LEU A 159 -23.75 -1.11 21.82
N LEU A 160 -24.62 -1.98 21.30
CA LEU A 160 -25.91 -2.29 21.95
C LEU A 160 -25.69 -3.33 23.06
N PRO A 161 -26.58 -3.45 24.07
CA PRO A 161 -26.39 -4.39 25.17
C PRO A 161 -26.12 -5.83 24.72
N GLU A 162 -26.89 -6.34 23.77
CA GLU A 162 -26.70 -7.68 23.18
C GLU A 162 -25.33 -7.85 22.49
N GLN A 163 -24.81 -6.76 21.92
CA GLN A 163 -23.51 -6.74 21.27
C GLN A 163 -22.37 -6.64 22.27
N GLU A 164 -22.57 -5.93 23.39
CA GLU A 164 -21.62 -5.86 24.50
C GLU A 164 -21.43 -7.24 25.14
N GLU A 165 -22.52 -8.00 25.35
CA GLU A 165 -22.44 -9.36 25.87
C GLU A 165 -21.56 -10.27 25.00
N ILE A 166 -21.73 -10.21 23.67
CA ILE A 166 -20.88 -10.95 22.74
C ILE A 166 -19.44 -10.42 22.80
N PHE A 167 -19.28 -9.10 22.76
CA PHE A 167 -17.98 -8.43 22.76
C PHE A 167 -17.13 -8.81 23.96
N ASP A 168 -17.72 -8.86 25.16
CA ASP A 168 -17.03 -9.18 26.41
C ASP A 168 -16.55 -10.65 26.48
N THR A 169 -17.13 -11.54 25.66
CA THR A 169 -16.71 -12.95 25.57
C THR A 169 -15.63 -13.20 24.52
N LEU A 170 -15.39 -12.24 23.62
CA LEU A 170 -14.34 -12.33 22.61
C LEU A 170 -12.97 -12.40 23.28
N SER A 171 -12.21 -13.45 22.97
CA SER A 171 -10.85 -13.57 23.47
C SER A 171 -9.95 -14.24 22.43
N LEU A 172 -8.66 -13.90 22.50
CA LEU A 172 -7.64 -14.55 21.68
C LEU A 172 -7.54 -16.06 21.97
N ALA A 173 -7.80 -16.48 23.21
CA ALA A 173 -7.78 -17.89 23.58
C ALA A 173 -8.90 -18.67 22.89
N HIS A 174 -10.13 -18.14 22.91
CA HIS A 174 -11.26 -18.72 22.19
C HIS A 174 -10.99 -18.77 20.69
N LEU A 175 -10.54 -17.65 20.10
CA LEU A 175 -10.20 -17.59 18.68
C LEU A 175 -9.19 -18.66 18.26
N LYS A 176 -8.11 -18.85 19.02
CA LYS A 176 -7.11 -19.90 18.74
C LYS A 176 -7.71 -21.29 18.79
N SER A 177 -8.51 -21.58 19.82
CA SER A 177 -9.21 -22.86 19.95
C SER A 177 -10.16 -23.12 18.78
N THR A 178 -10.91 -22.10 18.35
CA THR A 178 -11.78 -22.18 17.18
C THR A 178 -10.97 -22.49 15.92
N ILE A 179 -9.88 -21.76 15.67
CA ILE A 179 -9.03 -21.96 14.49
C ILE A 179 -8.46 -23.38 14.47
N ASP A 180 -7.94 -23.88 15.61
CA ASP A 180 -7.39 -25.23 15.69
C ASP A 180 -8.47 -26.30 15.43
N ARG A 181 -9.68 -26.13 16.01
CA ARG A 181 -10.82 -27.02 15.78
C ARG A 181 -11.21 -27.09 14.30
N ILE A 182 -11.40 -25.93 13.66
CA ILE A 182 -11.75 -25.84 12.23
C ILE A 182 -10.62 -26.42 11.36
N THR A 183 -9.36 -26.17 11.72
CA THR A 183 -8.20 -26.73 11.02
C THR A 183 -8.22 -28.26 11.03
N VAL A 184 -8.55 -28.86 12.17
CA VAL A 184 -8.67 -30.32 12.33
C VAL A 184 -9.86 -30.88 11.53
N ALA A 185 -11.04 -30.25 11.62
CA ALA A 185 -12.23 -30.65 10.88
C ALA A 185 -11.99 -30.64 9.36
N LEU A 186 -11.27 -29.63 8.86
CA LEU A 186 -10.86 -29.52 7.45
C LEU A 186 -9.67 -30.44 7.07
N LYS A 187 -9.25 -31.34 7.98
CA LYS A 187 -8.13 -32.29 7.81
C LYS A 187 -6.80 -31.61 7.44
N ARG A 188 -6.58 -30.38 7.93
CA ARG A 188 -5.33 -29.63 7.73
C ARG A 188 -4.43 -29.80 8.95
N ARG A 189 -3.11 -29.69 8.73
CA ARG A 189 -2.13 -29.86 9.81
C ARG A 189 -1.90 -28.60 10.65
N ARG A 190 -2.18 -27.43 10.07
CA ARG A 190 -1.89 -26.11 10.62
C ARG A 190 -2.69 -25.06 9.85
N SER A 191 -2.73 -23.85 10.38
CA SER A 191 -3.35 -22.69 9.75
C SER A 191 -2.37 -21.55 9.52
N ILE A 192 -2.72 -20.69 8.57
CA ILE A 192 -2.08 -19.39 8.33
C ILE A 192 -3.15 -18.31 8.42
N ILE A 193 -2.77 -17.16 8.99
CA ILE A 193 -3.65 -15.99 9.06
C ILE A 193 -2.94 -14.88 8.32
N LEU A 194 -3.54 -14.43 7.22
CA LEU A 194 -3.02 -13.40 6.32
C LEU A 194 -3.69 -12.08 6.68
N LEU A 195 -2.96 -11.24 7.41
CA LEU A 195 -3.38 -9.94 7.91
C LEU A 195 -2.91 -8.88 6.91
N ASP A 196 -3.75 -8.61 5.91
CA ASP A 196 -3.40 -7.64 4.87
C ASP A 196 -3.78 -6.23 5.25
N ASP A 197 -2.94 -5.27 4.82
CA ASP A 197 -3.06 -3.85 5.13
C ASP A 197 -3.05 -3.56 6.64
N ALA A 198 -2.56 -4.53 7.42
CA ALA A 198 -2.42 -4.55 8.87
C ALA A 198 -1.57 -3.41 9.44
N ALA A 199 -0.61 -2.91 8.64
CA ALA A 199 0.29 -1.84 9.03
C ALA A 199 0.30 -0.67 8.05
N LEU A 200 -0.82 -0.41 7.37
CA LEU A 200 -0.96 0.83 6.61
C LEU A 200 -0.97 2.01 7.57
N THR A 201 0.11 2.79 7.54
CA THR A 201 0.17 4.25 7.64
C THR A 201 -0.98 4.93 8.37
N LEU A 202 -0.64 5.74 9.39
CA LEU A 202 -1.25 6.95 10.06
C LEU A 202 -2.22 6.87 11.29
N ALA A 203 -2.39 5.74 12.01
CA ALA A 203 -2.70 5.80 13.46
C ALA A 203 -1.63 5.04 14.27
N PRO A 204 -0.53 5.72 14.68
CA PRO A 204 0.60 5.08 15.38
C PRO A 204 0.21 4.44 16.71
N GLU A 205 -0.92 4.84 17.31
CA GLU A 205 -1.40 4.31 18.58
C GLU A 205 -1.92 2.88 18.49
N TYR A 206 -2.48 2.47 17.34
CA TYR A 206 -3.01 1.11 17.18
C TYR A 206 -1.96 0.08 16.76
N LEU A 207 -0.85 0.51 16.14
CA LEU A 207 0.15 -0.41 15.61
C LEU A 207 0.87 -1.23 16.69
N PRO A 208 1.32 -0.66 17.83
CA PRO A 208 1.90 -1.45 18.92
C PRO A 208 0.96 -2.52 19.45
N ASP A 209 -0.31 -2.17 19.69
CA ASP A 209 -1.35 -3.08 20.15
C ASP A 209 -1.65 -4.17 19.12
N PHE A 210 -1.70 -3.80 17.83
CA PHE A 210 -1.82 -4.77 16.72
C PHE A 210 -0.64 -5.75 16.69
N PHE A 211 0.60 -5.30 16.84
CA PHE A 211 1.76 -6.20 16.84
C PHE A 211 1.86 -7.06 18.10
N ASP A 212 1.38 -6.56 19.24
CA ASP A 212 1.18 -7.38 20.44
C ASP A 212 0.15 -8.50 20.17
N PHE A 213 -0.96 -8.19 19.49
CA PHE A 213 -1.92 -9.20 19.04
C PHE A 213 -1.30 -10.18 18.04
N PHE A 214 -0.60 -9.71 17.01
CA PHE A 214 0.06 -10.51 15.98
C PHE A 214 1.04 -11.51 16.60
N ARG A 215 1.90 -11.04 17.52
CA ARG A 215 2.85 -11.87 18.26
C ARG A 215 2.12 -12.91 19.11
N SER A 216 1.05 -12.50 19.78
CA SER A 216 0.26 -13.36 20.66
C SER A 216 -0.56 -14.38 19.88
N LEU A 217 -0.89 -14.14 18.61
CA LEU A 217 -1.64 -15.05 17.74
C LEU A 217 -0.83 -16.27 17.31
N LYS A 218 0.51 -16.14 17.24
CA LYS A 218 1.43 -17.23 16.90
C LYS A 218 1.24 -18.43 17.84
N SER A 219 1.22 -19.64 17.27
CA SER A 219 1.26 -20.92 17.99
C SER A 219 1.99 -21.97 17.14
N PRO A 220 2.25 -23.19 17.64
CA PRO A 220 2.81 -24.26 16.81
C PRO A 220 1.96 -24.62 15.59
N THR A 221 0.64 -24.41 15.67
CA THR A 221 -0.35 -24.71 14.63
C THR A 221 -0.83 -23.47 13.87
N ILE A 222 -0.63 -22.26 14.41
CA ILE A 222 -1.13 -21.01 13.82
C ILE A 222 0.05 -20.11 13.46
N SER A 223 0.19 -19.79 12.17
CA SER A 223 1.29 -19.00 11.65
C SER A 223 0.81 -17.67 11.05
N PRO A 224 0.88 -16.54 11.81
CA PRO A 224 0.41 -15.24 11.34
C PRO A 224 1.35 -14.64 10.29
N LYS A 225 0.78 -13.90 9.34
CA LYS A 225 1.48 -13.22 8.25
C LYS A 225 0.90 -11.82 8.12
N ALA A 226 1.71 -10.77 8.13
CA ALA A 226 1.22 -9.40 8.03
C ALA A 226 1.93 -8.63 6.93
N SER A 227 1.21 -7.78 6.18
CA SER A 227 1.84 -6.86 5.24
C SER A 227 2.22 -5.56 5.94
N VAL A 228 3.46 -5.09 5.72
CA VAL A 228 4.04 -3.95 6.43
C VAL A 228 4.77 -2.98 5.50
N TYR A 229 4.92 -1.75 5.99
CA TYR A 229 5.55 -0.66 5.27
C TYR A 229 6.79 -0.16 6.02
N PRO A 230 7.97 -0.12 5.37
CA PRO A 230 9.24 0.13 6.07
C PRO A 230 9.35 1.55 6.64
N GLY A 231 8.65 2.52 6.05
CA GLY A 231 8.76 3.93 6.38
C GLY A 231 7.84 4.41 7.49
N THR A 232 6.72 3.74 7.74
CA THR A 232 5.66 4.26 8.62
C THR A 232 5.22 3.27 9.69
N THR A 233 5.52 1.98 9.53
CA THR A 233 5.18 0.97 10.54
C THR A 233 5.92 1.24 11.85
N GLU A 234 5.19 1.28 12.97
CA GLU A 234 5.73 1.39 14.33
C GLU A 234 5.36 0.13 15.11
N TYR A 235 6.35 -0.74 15.37
CA TYR A 235 6.14 -2.05 15.99
C TYR A 235 5.87 -2.00 17.50
N GLY A 236 6.18 -0.87 18.16
CA GLY A 236 6.13 -0.75 19.61
C GLY A 236 7.30 -1.43 20.33
N PRO A 237 7.43 -1.25 21.65
CA PRO A 237 8.58 -1.72 22.42
C PRO A 237 8.61 -3.23 22.67
N ARG A 238 7.49 -3.92 22.44
CA ARG A 238 7.30 -5.35 22.75
C ARG A 238 7.48 -6.28 21.55
N PHE A 239 7.59 -5.71 20.34
CA PHE A 239 7.72 -6.48 19.11
C PHE A 239 9.10 -6.23 18.49
N HIS A 240 9.97 -7.23 18.59
CA HIS A 240 11.29 -7.19 17.96
C HIS A 240 11.29 -8.02 16.68
N VAL A 241 11.20 -7.34 15.52
CA VAL A 241 11.12 -7.96 14.18
C VAL A 241 12.10 -9.12 14.04
N ALA A 242 13.40 -8.89 14.27
CA ALA A 242 14.46 -9.88 14.08
C ALA A 242 14.33 -11.17 14.91
N HIS A 243 13.52 -11.18 15.97
CA HIS A 243 13.30 -12.34 16.83
C HIS A 243 11.89 -12.92 16.71
N GLU A 244 10.95 -12.16 16.17
CA GLU A 244 9.53 -12.51 16.22
C GLU A 244 8.98 -12.96 14.88
N ALA A 245 9.49 -12.42 13.76
CA ALA A 245 9.05 -12.73 12.41
C ALA A 245 10.18 -12.59 11.37
N ASP A 246 10.09 -13.34 10.27
CA ASP A 246 11.00 -13.13 9.13
C ASP A 246 10.40 -12.14 8.14
N GLU A 247 11.23 -11.24 7.61
CA GLU A 247 10.82 -10.34 6.54
C GLU A 247 10.90 -11.03 5.17
N VAL A 248 9.82 -10.92 4.41
CA VAL A 248 9.70 -11.42 3.04
C VAL A 248 9.53 -10.21 2.13
N ALA A 249 10.51 -9.96 1.26
CA ALA A 249 10.45 -8.84 0.32
C ALA A 249 9.43 -9.12 -0.79
N ALA A 250 8.39 -8.29 -0.87
CA ALA A 250 7.41 -8.30 -1.96
C ALA A 250 7.86 -7.48 -3.17
N TRP A 251 8.83 -6.58 -2.98
CA TRP A 251 9.29 -5.68 -4.03
C TRP A 251 10.39 -6.35 -4.86
N PHE A 252 10.13 -6.52 -6.16
CA PHE A 252 11.09 -7.13 -7.07
C PHE A 252 12.08 -6.09 -7.60
N SER A 253 13.37 -6.36 -7.41
CA SER A 253 14.43 -5.52 -7.98
C SER A 253 14.45 -5.61 -9.50
N VAL A 254 14.68 -4.46 -10.15
CA VAL A 254 14.94 -4.34 -11.60
C VAL A 254 16.20 -5.06 -12.05
N GLU A 255 17.08 -5.41 -11.11
CA GLU A 255 18.31 -6.18 -11.35
C GLU A 255 18.11 -7.70 -11.24
N SER A 256 16.91 -8.15 -10.92
CA SER A 256 16.60 -9.59 -10.89
C SER A 256 16.63 -10.18 -12.31
N PRO A 257 17.24 -11.35 -12.54
CA PRO A 257 17.25 -12.00 -13.86
C PRO A 257 15.84 -12.25 -14.43
N ASP A 258 14.88 -12.57 -13.56
CA ASP A 258 13.50 -12.90 -13.95
C ASP A 258 12.60 -11.65 -14.02
N TYR A 259 13.15 -10.45 -13.84
CA TYR A 259 12.39 -9.20 -13.73
C TYR A 259 11.50 -8.94 -14.94
N LEU A 260 12.08 -8.97 -16.14
CA LEU A 260 11.36 -8.65 -17.38
C LEU A 260 10.27 -9.68 -17.66
N GLN A 261 10.52 -10.96 -17.39
CA GLN A 261 9.55 -12.03 -17.57
C GLN A 261 8.35 -11.87 -16.62
N LEU A 262 8.62 -11.61 -15.34
CA LEU A 262 7.58 -11.39 -14.34
C LEU A 262 6.68 -10.22 -14.74
N MET A 263 7.28 -9.07 -15.07
CA MET A 263 6.51 -7.88 -15.45
C MET A 263 5.75 -8.10 -16.77
N ASP A 264 6.31 -8.84 -17.73
CA ASP A 264 5.62 -9.19 -18.97
C ASP A 264 4.36 -10.03 -18.71
N SER A 265 4.46 -11.04 -17.85
CA SER A 265 3.36 -11.91 -17.44
C SER A 265 2.27 -11.17 -16.68
N ILE A 266 2.65 -10.23 -15.80
CA ILE A 266 1.70 -9.32 -15.15
C ILE A 266 0.96 -8.50 -16.20
N GLY A 267 1.69 -7.91 -17.17
CA GLY A 267 1.11 -7.10 -18.23
C GLY A 267 0.13 -7.89 -19.09
N SER A 268 0.52 -9.06 -19.58
CA SER A 268 -0.29 -9.88 -20.50
C SER A 268 -1.55 -10.46 -19.84
N LYS A 269 -1.49 -10.84 -18.55
CA LYS A 269 -2.64 -11.36 -17.81
C LYS A 269 -3.63 -10.28 -17.38
N ARG A 270 -3.14 -9.06 -17.15
CA ARG A 270 -3.95 -7.97 -16.61
C ARG A 270 -4.47 -7.03 -17.69
N LEU A 271 -3.74 -6.84 -18.80
CA LEU A 271 -4.07 -5.90 -19.87
C LEU A 271 -4.66 -6.57 -21.10
N SER A 272 -5.93 -6.27 -21.40
CA SER A 272 -6.53 -6.54 -22.70
C SER A 272 -5.78 -5.79 -23.81
N ALA A 273 -5.54 -6.46 -24.93
CA ALA A 273 -4.78 -5.90 -26.04
C ALA A 273 -3.34 -5.48 -25.67
N TYR A 274 -2.71 -6.17 -24.70
CA TYR A 274 -1.28 -6.02 -24.36
C TYR A 274 -0.39 -6.00 -25.61
N ASP A 275 -0.73 -6.85 -26.59
CA ASP A 275 0.04 -7.00 -27.82
C ASP A 275 0.00 -5.82 -28.79
N THR A 276 -0.91 -4.89 -28.59
CA THR A 276 -1.02 -3.69 -29.43
C THR A 276 0.03 -2.62 -29.11
N ILE A 277 0.62 -2.65 -27.92
CA ILE A 277 1.72 -1.76 -27.54
C ILE A 277 3.02 -2.36 -28.09
N ALA A 278 3.92 -1.56 -28.66
CA ALA A 278 5.17 -2.10 -29.22
C ALA A 278 6.06 -2.76 -28.12
N PRO A 279 6.71 -3.91 -28.37
CA PRO A 279 7.49 -4.64 -27.37
C PRO A 279 8.57 -3.81 -26.68
N GLU A 280 9.25 -2.93 -27.42
CA GLU A 280 10.28 -2.03 -26.89
C GLU A 280 9.71 -0.99 -25.92
N VAL A 281 8.47 -0.55 -26.13
CA VAL A 281 7.77 0.37 -25.23
C VAL A 281 7.33 -0.38 -23.97
N ARG A 282 6.87 -1.64 -24.12
CA ARG A 282 6.57 -2.52 -22.98
C ARG A 282 7.81 -2.69 -22.11
N ASP A 283 8.94 -3.09 -22.69
CA ASP A 283 10.21 -3.27 -21.97
C ASP A 283 10.68 -1.99 -21.28
N LEU A 284 10.59 -0.84 -21.95
CA LEU A 284 10.90 0.45 -21.35
C LEU A 284 10.02 0.73 -20.12
N PHE A 285 8.70 0.50 -20.24
CA PHE A 285 7.79 0.69 -19.13
C PHE A 285 7.96 -0.32 -18.01
N LYS A 286 8.42 -1.55 -18.30
CA LYS A 286 8.83 -2.49 -17.25
C LYS A 286 9.91 -1.86 -16.39
N TYR A 287 10.99 -1.32 -16.98
CA TYR A 287 12.03 -0.63 -16.20
C TYR A 287 11.51 0.63 -15.51
N ALA A 288 10.74 1.45 -16.22
CA ALA A 288 10.17 2.67 -15.66
C ALA A 288 9.27 2.39 -14.45
N ALA A 289 8.50 1.30 -14.45
CA ALA A 289 7.65 0.89 -13.34
C ALA A 289 8.39 0.45 -12.08
N PHE A 290 9.70 0.24 -12.16
CA PHE A 290 10.58 0.05 -11.01
C PHE A 290 10.14 -1.09 -10.06
N GLY A 291 9.69 -2.21 -10.62
CA GLY A 291 9.22 -3.38 -9.87
C GLY A 291 7.90 -3.20 -9.13
N ILE A 292 7.14 -2.17 -9.49
CA ILE A 292 5.82 -1.88 -8.93
C ILE A 292 4.77 -2.24 -10.00
N PRO A 293 4.04 -3.37 -9.87
CA PRO A 293 3.03 -3.79 -10.84
C PRO A 293 1.97 -2.73 -11.12
N ARG A 294 1.49 -2.01 -10.09
CA ARG A 294 0.51 -0.92 -10.27
C ARG A 294 1.05 0.17 -11.19
N ALA A 295 2.32 0.58 -11.02
CA ALA A 295 2.95 1.58 -11.88
C ALA A 295 3.04 1.11 -13.34
N TYR A 296 3.38 -0.17 -13.56
CA TYR A 296 3.45 -0.74 -14.90
C TYR A 296 2.11 -0.72 -15.62
N LEU A 297 1.05 -1.18 -14.95
CA LEU A 297 -0.30 -1.17 -15.51
C LEU A 297 -0.78 0.26 -15.79
N THR A 298 -0.46 1.23 -14.92
CA THR A 298 -0.76 2.64 -15.17
C THR A 298 -0.06 3.18 -16.42
N LEU A 299 1.23 2.88 -16.60
CA LEU A 299 1.99 3.31 -17.79
C LEU A 299 1.45 2.69 -19.08
N LEU A 300 1.16 1.38 -19.07
CA LEU A 300 0.59 0.70 -20.23
C LEU A 300 -0.81 1.24 -20.59
N ASN A 301 -1.67 1.47 -19.59
CA ASN A 301 -3.00 2.02 -19.82
C ASN A 301 -2.95 3.44 -20.38
N ALA A 302 -2.06 4.29 -19.84
CA ALA A 302 -1.83 5.62 -20.37
C ALA A 302 -1.38 5.57 -21.84
N MET A 303 -0.55 4.58 -22.22
CA MET A 303 -0.16 4.37 -23.61
C MET A 303 -1.32 3.92 -24.48
N LYS A 304 -2.14 2.97 -24.01
CA LYS A 304 -3.37 2.51 -24.69
C LYS A 304 -4.30 3.70 -25.00
N GLN A 305 -4.50 4.61 -24.05
CA GLN A 305 -5.33 5.81 -24.22
C GLN A 305 -4.74 6.85 -25.20
N GLN A 306 -3.46 6.75 -25.53
CA GLN A 306 -2.79 7.59 -26.52
C GLN A 306 -2.71 6.91 -27.90
N MET A 307 -3.14 5.65 -28.01
CA MET A 307 -3.24 4.96 -29.29
C MET A 307 -4.35 5.60 -30.14
N GLY A 308 -4.11 5.75 -31.45
CA GLY A 308 -5.02 6.43 -32.38
C GLY A 308 -4.99 7.98 -32.33
N LYS A 309 -4.36 8.60 -31.33
CA LYS A 309 -4.15 10.06 -31.29
C LYS A 309 -2.95 10.48 -32.15
N GLU A 310 -2.94 11.72 -32.63
CA GLU A 310 -1.80 12.29 -33.36
C GLU A 310 -0.53 12.35 -32.48
N GLY A 311 0.64 12.32 -33.12
CA GLY A 311 1.94 12.41 -32.45
C GLY A 311 2.78 11.14 -32.54
N THR A 312 4.10 11.32 -32.44
CA THR A 312 5.08 10.22 -32.49
C THR A 312 5.02 9.38 -31.22
N ILE A 313 5.42 8.11 -31.30
CA ILE A 313 5.55 7.21 -30.13
C ILE A 313 6.45 7.86 -29.07
N GLN A 314 7.56 8.47 -29.48
CA GLN A 314 8.47 9.21 -28.60
C GLN A 314 7.75 10.33 -27.83
N SER A 315 6.97 11.18 -28.52
CA SER A 315 6.25 12.28 -27.87
C SER A 315 5.24 11.77 -26.85
N LYS A 316 4.55 10.66 -27.17
CA LYS A 316 3.57 10.03 -26.28
C LYS A 316 4.24 9.45 -25.04
N VAL A 317 5.33 8.70 -25.20
CA VAL A 317 6.07 8.11 -24.08
C VAL A 317 6.62 9.19 -23.14
N ASN A 318 7.21 10.26 -23.68
CA ASN A 318 7.72 11.37 -22.87
C ASN A 318 6.59 12.02 -22.05
N ALA A 319 5.46 12.34 -22.68
CA ALA A 319 4.32 12.93 -21.99
C ALA A 319 3.75 12.02 -20.88
N ILE A 320 3.73 10.70 -21.12
CA ILE A 320 3.29 9.71 -20.12
C ILE A 320 4.26 9.67 -18.94
N LEU A 321 5.58 9.63 -19.19
CA LEU A 321 6.59 9.61 -18.13
C LEU A 321 6.60 10.91 -17.31
N ASP A 322 6.43 12.06 -17.97
CA ASP A 322 6.33 13.37 -17.30
C ASP A 322 5.13 13.41 -16.36
N ALA A 323 3.96 12.99 -16.83
CA ALA A 323 2.75 12.91 -16.02
C ALA A 323 2.91 11.91 -14.87
N PHE A 324 3.51 10.75 -15.14
CA PHE A 324 3.75 9.71 -14.15
C PHE A 324 4.66 10.18 -13.01
N ILE A 325 5.79 10.83 -13.31
CA ILE A 325 6.70 11.35 -12.27
C ILE A 325 6.03 12.49 -11.49
N LYS A 326 5.33 13.41 -12.15
CA LYS A 326 4.61 14.48 -11.46
C LYS A 326 3.58 13.91 -10.46
N ASN A 327 2.88 12.85 -10.85
CA ASN A 327 1.95 12.16 -9.96
C ASN A 327 2.67 11.45 -8.81
N LYS A 328 3.85 10.87 -9.05
CA LYS A 328 4.68 10.25 -8.00
C LYS A 328 5.18 11.24 -6.97
N ASP A 329 5.65 12.41 -7.40
CA ASP A 329 6.06 13.48 -6.49
C ASP A 329 4.87 13.97 -5.66
N ALA A 330 3.71 14.15 -6.29
CA ALA A 330 2.47 14.54 -5.60
C ALA A 330 1.99 13.47 -4.60
N GLU A 331 2.06 12.18 -4.98
CA GLU A 331 1.74 11.04 -4.11
C GLU A 331 2.64 11.06 -2.86
N TYR A 332 3.95 11.22 -3.04
CA TYR A 332 4.90 11.29 -1.95
C TYR A 332 4.68 12.51 -1.05
N LEU A 333 4.50 13.70 -1.63
CA LEU A 333 4.23 14.92 -0.85
C LEU A 333 2.90 14.87 -0.11
N SER A 334 1.90 14.14 -0.62
CA SER A 334 0.63 13.94 0.09
C SER A 334 0.82 13.25 1.44
N LEU A 335 1.90 12.46 1.62
CA LEU A 335 2.26 11.87 2.91
C LEU A 335 2.51 12.93 3.98
N ALA A 336 2.93 14.15 3.62
CA ALA A 336 3.15 15.23 4.57
C ALA A 336 1.82 15.80 5.12
N THR A 337 0.74 15.70 4.36
CA THR A 337 -0.61 16.04 4.80
C THR A 337 -1.20 14.90 5.63
N LYS A 338 -0.92 13.65 5.24
CA LYS A 338 -1.38 12.42 5.90
C LYS A 338 -0.68 12.14 7.24
N ILE A 339 0.63 12.37 7.33
CA ILE A 339 1.44 12.32 8.56
C ILE A 339 2.16 13.66 8.75
N PRO A 340 1.48 14.68 9.29
CA PRO A 340 2.11 15.97 9.54
C PRO A 340 3.42 15.87 10.32
N LYS A 341 3.54 14.89 11.24
CA LYS A 341 4.77 14.59 12.02
C LYS A 341 6.02 14.41 11.15
N PHE A 342 5.91 13.90 9.94
CA PHE A 342 7.07 13.65 9.06
C PHE A 342 7.23 14.71 7.96
N LYS A 343 6.46 15.81 7.98
CA LYS A 343 6.45 16.81 6.91
C LYS A 343 7.85 17.29 6.50
N THR A 344 8.70 17.68 7.46
CA THR A 344 10.06 18.14 7.22
C THR A 344 10.91 17.06 6.55
N LEU A 345 10.80 15.81 7.02
CA LEU A 345 11.53 14.68 6.45
C LEU A 345 11.05 14.36 5.04
N ILE A 346 9.75 14.44 4.78
CA ILE A 346 9.15 14.17 3.46
C ILE A 346 9.59 15.23 2.45
N THR A 347 9.52 16.52 2.80
CA THR A 347 9.97 17.59 1.90
C THR A 347 11.46 17.46 1.59
N ALA A 348 12.30 17.30 2.61
CA ALA A 348 13.74 17.11 2.42
C ALA A 348 14.08 15.82 1.64
N GLY A 349 13.31 14.75 1.86
CA GLY A 349 13.48 13.47 1.16
C GLY A 349 13.27 13.59 -0.34
N LEU A 350 12.28 14.39 -0.77
CA LEU A 350 12.05 14.62 -2.20
C LEU A 350 13.23 15.34 -2.86
N ASP A 351 13.80 16.35 -2.17
CA ASP A 351 14.97 17.07 -2.65
C ASP A 351 16.18 16.13 -2.77
N VAL A 352 16.41 15.28 -1.75
CA VAL A 352 17.46 14.25 -1.77
C VAL A 352 17.27 13.26 -2.91
N PHE A 353 16.04 12.83 -3.16
CA PHE A 353 15.70 11.94 -4.27
C PHE A 353 16.04 12.59 -5.62
N HIS A 354 15.59 13.82 -5.87
CA HIS A 354 15.91 14.55 -7.10
C HIS A 354 17.41 14.79 -7.29
N LYS A 355 18.11 15.16 -6.22
CA LYS A 355 19.56 15.36 -6.28
C LYS A 355 20.30 14.05 -6.58
N THR A 356 19.88 12.95 -5.95
CA THR A 356 20.39 11.59 -6.22
C THR A 356 20.23 11.20 -7.68
N CYS A 357 19.04 11.43 -8.24
CA CYS A 357 18.78 11.18 -9.65
C CYS A 357 19.66 12.04 -10.57
N SER A 358 19.79 13.34 -10.29
CA SER A 358 20.62 14.26 -11.08
C SER A 358 22.10 13.84 -11.13
N GLU A 359 22.64 13.37 -10.00
CA GLU A 359 24.01 12.83 -9.93
C GLU A 359 24.16 11.57 -10.79
N LEU A 360 23.19 10.66 -10.76
CA LEU A 360 23.20 9.44 -11.57
C LEU A 360 22.94 9.70 -13.06
N VAL A 361 22.13 10.69 -13.41
CA VAL A 361 21.96 11.15 -14.80
C VAL A 361 23.30 11.62 -15.34
N SER A 362 24.00 12.46 -14.58
CA SER A 362 25.32 12.98 -14.96
C SER A 362 26.34 11.86 -15.14
N GLU A 363 26.35 10.89 -14.21
CA GLU A 363 27.25 9.73 -14.27
C GLU A 363 26.97 8.85 -15.50
N ASN A 364 25.70 8.52 -15.76
CA ASN A 364 25.35 7.66 -16.91
C ASN A 364 25.58 8.34 -18.25
N GLN A 365 25.44 9.67 -18.34
CA GLN A 365 25.80 10.42 -19.54
C GLN A 365 27.29 10.24 -19.90
N ASN A 366 28.17 10.15 -18.90
CA ASN A 366 29.59 9.85 -19.10
C ASN A 366 29.85 8.38 -19.51
N LEU A 367 28.95 7.47 -19.14
CA LEU A 367 29.07 6.02 -19.39
C LEU A 367 28.44 5.56 -20.71
N LEU A 368 27.74 6.43 -21.46
CA LEU A 368 27.07 6.03 -22.71
C LEU A 368 27.99 5.30 -23.70
N GLN A 369 29.28 5.68 -23.71
CA GLN A 369 30.31 5.10 -24.59
C GLN A 369 31.08 3.91 -23.99
N THR A 370 30.97 3.64 -22.68
CA THR A 370 31.83 2.66 -21.99
C THR A 370 31.27 1.23 -22.01
N GLY A 371 30.05 1.05 -22.53
CA GLY A 371 29.38 -0.26 -22.55
C GLY A 371 28.82 -0.70 -21.18
N GLU A 372 28.85 0.17 -20.18
CA GLU A 372 28.34 -0.05 -18.83
C GLU A 372 27.21 0.93 -18.49
N LYS A 373 26.53 0.70 -17.37
CA LYS A 373 25.54 1.63 -16.77
C LYS A 373 25.80 1.78 -15.27
N GLN A 374 25.28 2.84 -14.65
CA GLN A 374 25.31 3.01 -13.21
C GLN A 374 23.89 3.21 -12.67
N LEU A 375 23.34 2.22 -11.97
CA LEU A 375 22.06 2.37 -11.28
C LEU A 375 22.22 2.61 -9.77
N PHE A 376 23.37 2.26 -9.21
CA PHE A 376 23.56 2.25 -7.77
C PHE A 376 24.18 3.54 -7.26
N ILE A 377 23.54 4.14 -6.27
CA ILE A 377 24.16 5.14 -5.40
C ILE A 377 24.54 4.48 -4.07
N GLY A 378 25.74 4.77 -3.58
CA GLY A 378 26.24 4.28 -2.30
C GLY A 378 26.28 5.43 -1.31
N ILE A 379 25.46 5.37 -0.26
CA ILE A 379 25.44 6.37 0.81
C ILE A 379 26.35 5.91 1.94
N GLN A 380 27.39 6.70 2.20
CA GLN A 380 28.39 6.37 3.21
C GLN A 380 27.80 6.52 4.62
N GLU A 381 28.09 5.53 5.48
CA GLU A 381 27.88 5.68 6.93
C GLU A 381 28.80 6.77 7.47
N SER A 382 28.19 7.81 8.04
CA SER A 382 28.87 9.00 8.55
C SER A 382 28.11 9.55 9.74
N SER A 383 28.71 10.47 10.50
CA SER A 383 28.04 11.16 11.61
C SER A 383 26.77 11.91 11.19
N ASP A 384 26.69 12.31 9.92
CA ASP A 384 25.56 13.02 9.34
C ASP A 384 24.36 12.08 9.08
N ARG A 385 24.58 10.76 9.10
CA ARG A 385 23.56 9.74 8.95
C ARG A 385 22.84 9.53 10.29
N THR A 386 21.95 10.47 10.60
CA THR A 386 21.11 10.45 11.80
C THR A 386 19.90 9.54 11.63
N ALA A 387 19.22 9.19 12.74
CA ALA A 387 17.95 8.46 12.70
C ALA A 387 16.86 9.18 11.86
N TYR A 388 16.92 10.51 11.76
CA TYR A 388 16.03 11.27 10.88
C TYR A 388 16.33 11.02 9.40
N VAL A 389 17.61 10.89 9.04
CA VAL A 389 18.01 10.52 7.68
C VAL A 389 17.56 9.09 7.39
N ASP A 390 17.79 8.14 8.29
CA ASP A 390 17.33 6.76 8.08
C ASP A 390 15.80 6.71 7.90
N ARG A 391 15.04 7.41 8.74
CA ARG A 391 13.57 7.49 8.62
C ARG A 391 13.13 8.14 7.30
N MET A 392 13.81 9.19 6.84
CA MET A 392 13.56 9.83 5.56
C MET A 392 13.77 8.85 4.38
N PHE A 393 14.85 8.05 4.41
CA PHE A 393 15.08 7.02 3.40
C PHE A 393 14.02 5.91 3.46
N SER A 394 13.60 5.48 4.65
CA SER A 394 12.51 4.51 4.79
C SER A 394 11.19 5.03 4.20
N LEU A 395 10.88 6.33 4.34
CA LEU A 395 9.71 6.97 3.71
C LEU A 395 9.82 7.00 2.18
N LEU A 396 11.01 7.26 1.64
CA LEU A 396 11.27 7.18 0.19
C LEU A 396 11.12 5.75 -0.34
N ILE A 397 11.59 4.75 0.42
CA ILE A 397 11.42 3.32 0.11
C ILE A 397 9.95 2.95 0.10
N GLU A 398 9.19 3.36 1.10
CA GLU A 398 7.76 3.08 1.20
C GLU A 398 6.93 3.65 0.03
N ALA A 399 7.28 4.85 -0.43
CA ALA A 399 6.67 5.48 -1.59
C ALA A 399 7.12 4.87 -2.94
N GLY A 400 8.10 3.95 -2.90
CA GLY A 400 8.68 3.32 -4.08
C GLY A 400 9.66 4.22 -4.83
N LEU A 401 10.15 5.31 -4.23
CA LEU A 401 11.09 6.25 -4.86
C LEU A 401 12.55 5.77 -4.78
N LEU A 402 12.89 5.00 -3.75
CA LEU A 402 14.22 4.40 -3.55
C LEU A 402 14.09 2.90 -3.28
N TYR A 403 14.93 2.08 -3.89
CA TYR A 403 15.07 0.66 -3.55
C TYR A 403 16.35 0.45 -2.76
N GLY A 404 16.26 -0.06 -1.53
CA GLY A 404 17.40 -0.32 -0.65
C GLY A 404 18.00 -1.72 -0.81
N PHE A 405 19.31 -1.82 -0.63
CA PHE A 405 20.07 -3.08 -0.61
C PHE A 405 20.91 -3.16 0.65
N ALA A 406 21.26 -4.38 1.06
CA ALA A 406 22.15 -4.61 2.19
C ALA A 406 23.49 -3.85 2.03
N SER A 407 23.96 -3.31 3.17
CA SER A 407 25.22 -2.59 3.28
C SER A 407 26.40 -3.47 2.87
N VAL A 408 27.40 -2.84 2.24
CA VAL A 408 28.65 -3.50 1.84
C VAL A 408 29.81 -2.84 2.56
N SER A 409 30.66 -3.65 3.18
CA SER A 409 31.89 -3.20 3.82
C SER A 409 33.09 -3.49 2.92
N HIS A 410 33.88 -2.45 2.62
CA HIS A 410 35.20 -2.59 1.99
C HIS A 410 36.32 -2.18 2.95
N GLY A 411 36.29 -2.72 4.17
CA GLY A 411 37.31 -2.54 5.20
C GLY A 411 36.90 -1.62 6.35
N LYS A 412 37.82 -1.38 7.29
CA LYS A 412 37.56 -0.80 8.64
C LYS A 412 36.92 0.61 8.68
N SER A 413 36.74 1.30 7.55
CA SER A 413 36.26 2.69 7.53
C SER A 413 35.36 3.07 6.34
N ARG A 414 34.85 2.09 5.58
CA ARG A 414 34.06 2.36 4.36
C ARG A 414 32.88 1.40 4.23
N VAL A 415 31.93 1.52 5.15
CA VAL A 415 30.61 0.88 5.03
C VAL A 415 29.69 1.86 4.30
N TYR A 416 28.99 1.35 3.29
CA TYR A 416 27.96 2.11 2.59
C TYR A 416 26.74 1.24 2.37
N GLU A 417 25.58 1.87 2.47
CA GLU A 417 24.32 1.29 2.03
C GLU A 417 24.09 1.67 0.57
N ARG A 418 23.51 0.75 -0.20
CA ARG A 418 23.30 0.95 -1.63
C ARG A 418 21.83 1.13 -1.91
N PHE A 419 21.54 2.06 -2.80
CA PHE A 419 20.19 2.33 -3.27
C PHE A 419 20.15 2.42 -4.79
N ILE A 420 19.00 2.09 -5.37
CA ILE A 420 18.65 2.47 -6.74
C ILE A 420 17.48 3.44 -6.65
N PRO A 421 17.52 4.63 -7.28
CA PRO A 421 16.35 5.49 -7.35
C PRO A 421 15.39 5.04 -8.45
N HIS A 422 14.14 5.49 -8.36
CA HIS A 422 13.09 5.17 -9.31
C HIS A 422 13.50 5.46 -10.76
N LEU A 423 13.58 4.41 -11.58
CA LEU A 423 14.17 4.50 -12.92
C LEU A 423 13.38 5.38 -13.89
N ALA A 424 12.06 5.51 -13.74
CA ALA A 424 11.26 6.41 -14.58
C ALA A 424 11.82 7.84 -14.63
N LEU A 425 12.36 8.37 -13.52
CA LEU A 425 12.93 9.71 -13.49
C LEU A 425 14.26 9.75 -14.25
N LEU A 426 15.12 8.75 -14.07
CA LEU A 426 16.36 8.62 -14.85
C LEU A 426 16.09 8.50 -16.35
N ILE A 427 15.06 7.74 -16.75
CA ILE A 427 14.64 7.58 -18.14
C ILE A 427 14.11 8.91 -18.71
N ARG A 428 13.22 9.59 -17.96
CA ARG A 428 12.67 10.91 -18.33
C ARG A 428 13.78 11.95 -18.52
N ASP A 429 14.73 11.99 -17.59
CA ASP A 429 15.87 12.92 -17.60
C ASP A 429 17.02 12.43 -18.47
N ARG A 430 16.76 11.44 -19.33
CA ARG A 430 17.65 10.98 -20.39
C ARG A 430 18.96 10.40 -19.91
N ALA A 431 19.05 9.84 -18.70
CA ALA A 431 20.27 9.21 -18.18
C ALA A 431 20.90 8.19 -19.16
N PHE A 432 20.06 7.49 -19.93
CA PHE A 432 20.46 6.37 -20.79
C PHE A 432 20.34 6.68 -22.30
N SER A 433 20.27 7.95 -22.68
CA SER A 433 20.16 8.36 -24.09
C SER A 433 21.01 9.59 -24.41
N GLU A 434 21.49 9.67 -25.64
CA GLU A 434 22.23 10.84 -26.14
C GLU A 434 21.34 12.10 -26.21
N ALA A 435 21.97 13.27 -26.24
CA ALA A 435 21.28 14.57 -26.26
C ALA A 435 20.31 14.75 -27.46
N ARG A 436 20.50 14.02 -28.57
CA ARG A 436 19.66 14.08 -29.78
C ARG A 436 19.04 12.71 -30.10
N GLY A 437 17.73 12.61 -29.92
CA GLY A 437 16.90 11.46 -30.31
C GLY A 437 16.60 10.50 -29.16
N PHE A 438 15.31 10.35 -28.81
CA PHE A 438 14.86 9.31 -27.88
C PHE A 438 14.43 8.08 -28.66
N SER A 439 14.92 6.92 -28.25
CA SER A 439 14.54 5.62 -28.80
C SER A 439 14.38 4.65 -27.63
N ALA A 440 13.18 4.09 -27.48
CA ALA A 440 12.89 3.10 -26.43
C ALA A 440 13.85 1.90 -26.53
N ILE A 441 14.14 1.44 -27.76
CA ILE A 441 15.09 0.36 -28.03
C ILE A 441 16.47 0.69 -27.46
N LYS A 442 17.05 1.84 -27.84
CA LYS A 442 18.39 2.23 -27.38
C LYS A 442 18.48 2.36 -25.86
N VAL A 443 17.44 2.92 -25.22
CA VAL A 443 17.38 3.06 -23.76
C VAL A 443 17.33 1.68 -23.10
N VAL A 444 16.50 0.77 -23.60
CA VAL A 444 16.40 -0.60 -23.10
C VAL A 444 17.72 -1.36 -23.28
N ASP A 445 18.41 -1.16 -24.41
CA ASP A 445 19.73 -1.76 -24.66
C ASP A 445 20.76 -1.30 -23.64
N VAL A 446 20.80 0.00 -23.31
CA VAL A 446 21.67 0.53 -22.25
C VAL A 446 21.27 -0.04 -20.88
N LEU A 447 19.98 -0.14 -20.58
CA LEU A 447 19.49 -0.73 -19.32
C LEU A 447 19.80 -2.23 -19.20
N LYS A 448 20.05 -2.94 -20.30
CA LYS A 448 20.49 -4.35 -20.28
C LYS A 448 22.01 -4.51 -20.10
N LYS A 449 22.79 -3.44 -20.21
CA LYS A 449 24.26 -3.46 -19.98
C LYS A 449 24.60 -3.79 -18.52
N PRO A 450 25.80 -4.32 -18.24
CA PRO A 450 26.27 -4.56 -16.88
C PRO A 450 26.41 -3.25 -16.11
N ASN A 451 26.20 -3.32 -14.79
CA ASN A 451 26.48 -2.21 -13.89
C ASN A 451 27.98 -2.03 -13.67
N VAL A 452 28.41 -0.78 -13.50
CA VAL A 452 29.73 -0.46 -12.98
C VAL A 452 29.92 -1.15 -11.62
N ARG A 453 31.10 -1.76 -11.40
CA ARG A 453 31.39 -2.58 -10.22
C ARG A 453 31.15 -1.87 -8.89
N HIS A 454 31.43 -0.57 -8.84
CA HIS A 454 31.28 0.24 -7.64
C HIS A 454 30.11 1.21 -7.79
N PRO A 455 29.28 1.39 -6.75
CA PRO A 455 28.21 2.36 -6.79
C PRO A 455 28.78 3.79 -6.83
N LEU A 456 27.98 4.74 -7.32
CA LEU A 456 28.30 6.15 -7.22
C LEU A 456 28.30 6.56 -5.74
N ARG A 457 29.48 6.80 -5.16
CA ARG A 457 29.59 7.05 -3.71
C ARG A 457 29.29 8.51 -3.38
N ARG A 458 28.40 8.73 -2.43
CA ARG A 458 28.05 10.05 -1.90
C ARG A 458 27.90 9.99 -0.38
N SER A 459 28.14 11.11 0.30
CA SER A 459 27.67 11.29 1.68
C SER A 459 26.33 11.99 1.65
N ILE A 460 25.54 11.85 2.71
CA ILE A 460 24.26 12.55 2.79
C ILE A 460 24.46 14.07 2.67
N SER A 461 25.52 14.62 3.28
CA SER A 461 25.91 16.03 3.18
C SER A 461 26.21 16.55 1.77
N THR A 462 26.45 15.67 0.79
CA THR A 462 26.55 16.07 -0.63
C THR A 462 25.22 16.07 -1.38
N LEU A 463 24.18 15.46 -0.81
CA LEU A 463 22.87 15.29 -1.43
C LEU A 463 21.81 16.24 -0.86
N ILE A 464 22.05 16.80 0.32
CA ILE A 464 21.17 17.76 0.98
C ILE A 464 21.95 18.98 1.45
N GLU A 465 21.32 20.15 1.38
CA GLU A 465 21.91 21.38 1.90
C GLU A 465 22.13 21.30 3.41
N SER A 466 23.24 21.87 3.90
CA SER A 466 23.65 21.77 5.30
C SER A 466 22.62 22.35 6.29
N ASN A 467 21.91 23.41 5.89
CA ASN A 467 20.84 24.00 6.71
C ASN A 467 19.63 23.07 6.81
N THR A 468 19.22 22.46 5.69
CA THR A 468 18.10 21.50 5.66
C THR A 468 18.44 20.25 6.45
N LEU A 469 19.67 19.74 6.33
CA LEU A 469 20.15 18.58 7.09
C LEU A 469 20.10 18.81 8.61
N LYS A 470 20.53 20.00 9.08
CA LYS A 470 20.44 20.37 10.51
C LYS A 470 19.00 20.65 10.95
N GLY A 471 18.13 21.02 10.02
CA GLY A 471 16.72 21.29 10.25
C GLY A 471 15.81 20.06 10.28
N LEU A 472 16.33 18.87 9.94
CA LEU A 472 15.56 17.62 9.98
C LEU A 472 15.03 17.37 11.40
N LYS A 473 13.71 17.20 11.52
CA LYS A 473 13.02 16.99 12.78
C LYS A 473 11.68 16.30 12.55
N PHE A 474 11.05 15.86 13.63
CA PHE A 474 9.63 15.55 13.63
C PHE A 474 8.81 16.83 13.89
N ASP A 475 7.80 17.05 13.06
CA ASP A 475 6.89 18.19 13.16
C ASP A 475 5.77 17.88 14.14
N LEU A 476 6.07 18.07 15.42
CA LEU A 476 5.09 17.86 16.47
C LEU A 476 4.03 18.99 16.45
N PRO A 477 2.74 18.67 16.68
CA PRO A 477 1.69 19.67 16.71
C PRO A 477 1.96 20.68 17.83
N ARG A 478 1.80 21.95 17.49
CA ARG A 478 1.90 23.05 18.45
C ARG A 478 0.75 22.98 19.44
N CYS A 479 0.96 23.54 20.63
CA CYS A 479 -0.08 23.64 21.63
C CYS A 479 -1.29 24.40 21.08
N GLN A 480 -2.48 23.78 21.15
CA GLN A 480 -3.72 24.35 20.65
C GLN A 480 -4.16 25.60 21.43
N ASN A 481 -3.68 25.77 22.66
CA ASN A 481 -4.04 26.89 23.53
C ASN A 481 -3.07 28.09 23.38
N CYS A 482 -1.76 27.84 23.41
CA CYS A 482 -0.75 28.91 23.43
C CYS A 482 0.20 28.94 22.23
N GLY A 483 0.09 27.99 21.30
CA GLY A 483 0.94 27.91 20.11
C GLY A 483 2.39 27.46 20.36
N ALA A 484 2.77 27.17 21.61
CA ALA A 484 4.11 26.70 21.95
C ALA A 484 4.47 25.40 21.22
N GLU A 485 5.74 25.28 20.81
CA GLU A 485 6.25 24.05 20.21
C GLU A 485 6.31 22.93 21.24
N ARG A 486 5.99 21.70 20.81
CA ARG A 486 6.06 20.53 21.69
C ARG A 486 7.51 20.05 21.74
N LEU A 487 8.04 19.86 22.94
CA LEU A 487 9.44 19.46 23.16
C LEU A 487 9.67 17.98 22.84
N THR A 488 8.72 17.12 23.20
CA THR A 488 8.80 15.68 22.99
C THR A 488 7.43 15.10 22.64
N GLU A 489 7.44 14.02 21.87
CA GLU A 489 6.22 13.30 21.50
C GLU A 489 5.50 12.71 22.72
N ALA A 490 6.22 12.28 23.76
CA ALA A 490 5.61 11.76 24.99
C ALA A 490 4.89 12.83 25.85
N SER A 491 5.07 14.13 25.54
CA SER A 491 4.48 15.21 26.34
C SER A 491 2.96 15.25 26.21
N ARG A 492 2.24 14.83 27.25
CA ARG A 492 0.76 14.89 27.29
C ARG A 492 0.21 16.29 27.55
N HIS A 493 1.03 17.19 28.09
CA HIS A 493 0.66 18.55 28.46
C HIS A 493 1.69 19.56 27.93
N CYS A 494 1.24 20.77 27.63
CA CYS A 494 2.09 21.85 27.18
C CYS A 494 3.01 22.32 28.31
N HIS A 495 4.32 22.36 28.04
CA HIS A 495 5.33 22.82 28.99
C HIS A 495 5.21 24.31 29.37
N ILE A 496 4.52 25.12 28.54
CA ILE A 496 4.30 26.56 28.80
C ILE A 496 2.98 26.80 29.53
N CYS A 497 1.86 26.33 28.98
CA CYS A 497 0.53 26.68 29.50
C CYS A 497 -0.20 25.56 30.25
N GLY A 498 0.39 24.37 30.38
CA GLY A 498 -0.23 23.22 31.06
C GLY A 498 -1.41 22.57 30.32
N ALA A 499 -1.88 23.13 29.21
CA ALA A 499 -3.00 22.56 28.45
C ALA A 499 -2.66 21.16 27.91
N LYS A 500 -3.65 20.25 27.95
CA LYS A 500 -3.53 18.93 27.36
C LYS A 500 -3.26 19.06 25.85
N LEU A 501 -2.19 18.44 25.38
CA LEU A 501 -1.82 18.43 23.97
C LEU A 501 -2.61 17.32 23.27
N THR A 502 -3.14 17.61 22.09
CA THR A 502 -3.79 16.63 21.23
C THR A 502 -3.05 16.53 19.90
N ASP A 503 -2.95 15.33 19.35
CA ASP A 503 -2.42 15.15 18.00
C ASP A 503 -3.49 15.44 16.95
N ALA A 504 -3.10 15.90 15.76
CA ALA A 504 -4.01 16.17 14.65
C ALA A 504 -4.62 14.84 14.16
N SER A 505 -5.95 14.75 14.01
CA SER A 505 -6.61 13.53 13.51
C SER A 505 -6.60 13.53 11.99
N THR A 506 -5.99 12.53 11.39
CA THR A 506 -6.01 12.33 9.94
C THR A 506 -7.42 11.99 9.46
N PHE A 507 -8.19 11.22 10.24
CA PHE A 507 -9.59 10.95 9.93
C PHE A 507 -10.41 12.24 9.86
N LYS A 508 -10.26 13.14 10.85
CA LYS A 508 -10.94 14.43 10.87
C LYS A 508 -10.55 15.28 9.66
N SER A 509 -9.25 15.34 9.32
CA SER A 509 -8.79 16.01 8.11
C SER A 509 -9.41 15.43 6.84
N CYS A 510 -9.56 14.10 6.75
CA CYS A 510 -10.24 13.43 5.64
C CYS A 510 -11.72 13.84 5.54
N MET A 511 -12.41 13.86 6.69
CA MET A 511 -13.83 14.24 6.74
C MET A 511 -14.05 15.70 6.32
N GLU A 512 -13.08 16.59 6.55
CA GLU A 512 -13.14 18.01 6.16
C GLU A 512 -12.86 18.25 4.66
N ILE A 513 -12.44 17.24 3.89
CA ILE A 513 -12.16 17.38 2.46
C ILE A 513 -13.45 17.68 1.69
N GLU A 514 -13.43 18.73 0.88
CA GLU A 514 -14.55 19.06 0.00
C GLU A 514 -14.72 18.02 -1.12
N LEU A 515 -15.95 17.57 -1.36
CA LEU A 515 -16.28 16.63 -2.44
C LEU A 515 -15.86 17.15 -3.82
N ALA A 516 -15.87 18.48 -4.01
CA ALA A 516 -15.43 19.12 -5.25
C ALA A 516 -13.94 18.89 -5.57
N SER A 517 -13.12 18.65 -4.55
CA SER A 517 -11.67 18.44 -4.66
C SER A 517 -11.28 16.99 -4.96
N ILE A 518 -12.21 16.04 -4.83
CA ILE A 518 -11.94 14.61 -5.00
C ILE A 518 -11.54 14.29 -6.45
N PRO A 519 -10.34 13.75 -6.71
CA PRO A 519 -9.87 13.49 -8.08
C PRO A 519 -10.59 12.31 -8.76
N THR A 520 -11.13 11.35 -8.00
CA THR A 520 -11.88 10.20 -8.54
C THR A 520 -13.26 10.59 -9.10
N LEU A 521 -13.76 11.79 -8.77
CA LEU A 521 -14.99 12.32 -9.33
C LEU A 521 -14.72 13.12 -10.61
N ASN A 522 -15.46 12.83 -11.66
CA ASN A 522 -15.40 13.60 -12.90
C ASN A 522 -16.09 14.99 -12.74
N GLN A 523 -15.79 15.91 -13.66
CA GLN A 523 -16.29 17.28 -13.56
C GLN A 523 -17.82 17.38 -13.56
N TRP A 524 -18.50 16.48 -14.28
CA TRP A 524 -19.97 16.43 -14.29
C TRP A 524 -20.54 16.02 -12.93
N GLN A 525 -19.98 14.97 -12.31
CA GLN A 525 -20.37 14.50 -10.97
C GLN A 525 -20.15 15.59 -9.92
N LYS A 526 -18.99 16.26 -9.94
CA LYS A 526 -18.66 17.37 -9.03
C LYS A 526 -19.69 18.50 -9.14
N ASN A 527 -20.00 18.92 -10.36
CA ASN A 527 -20.97 20.00 -10.59
C ASN A 527 -22.37 19.58 -10.12
N LYS A 528 -22.76 18.32 -10.35
CA LYS A 528 -24.07 17.80 -9.95
C LYS A 528 -24.25 17.72 -8.44
N LEU A 529 -23.28 17.17 -7.73
CA LEU A 529 -23.29 17.13 -6.26
C LEU A 529 -23.38 18.55 -5.68
N LYS A 530 -22.60 19.49 -6.23
CA LYS A 530 -22.61 20.89 -5.77
C LYS A 530 -23.94 21.60 -5.99
N GLN A 531 -24.64 21.30 -7.09
CA GLN A 531 -25.91 21.94 -7.44
C GLN A 531 -27.10 21.33 -6.70
N ASP A 532 -27.18 19.99 -6.70
CA ASP A 532 -28.38 19.26 -6.28
C ASP A 532 -28.28 18.74 -4.83
N MET A 533 -27.10 18.79 -4.20
CA MET A 533 -26.88 18.47 -2.77
C MET A 533 -26.02 19.55 -2.07
N PRO A 534 -26.46 20.82 -2.00
CA PRO A 534 -25.63 21.94 -1.50
C PRO A 534 -25.29 21.85 0.01
N GLU A 535 -26.01 21.01 0.76
CA GLU A 535 -25.79 20.76 2.18
C GLU A 535 -24.72 19.69 2.43
N VAL A 536 -24.40 18.87 1.42
CA VAL A 536 -23.39 17.82 1.49
C VAL A 536 -22.14 18.30 0.75
N ARG A 537 -21.23 18.97 1.47
CA ARG A 537 -20.06 19.63 0.86
C ARG A 537 -18.78 18.85 1.07
N THR A 538 -18.69 18.17 2.19
CA THR A 538 -17.49 17.44 2.60
C THR A 538 -17.70 15.94 2.54
N VAL A 539 -16.59 15.20 2.60
CA VAL A 539 -16.60 13.74 2.78
C VAL A 539 -17.38 13.36 4.04
N GLY A 540 -17.18 14.10 5.13
CA GLY A 540 -17.88 13.87 6.40
C GLY A 540 -19.39 14.00 6.27
N ASP A 541 -19.87 15.05 5.60
CA ASP A 541 -21.31 15.26 5.36
C ASP A 541 -21.90 14.10 4.55
N PHE A 542 -21.14 13.59 3.57
CA PHE A 542 -21.60 12.50 2.69
C PHE A 542 -21.67 11.17 3.42
N LEU A 543 -20.66 10.84 4.24
CA LEU A 543 -20.64 9.60 5.02
C LEU A 543 -21.62 9.60 6.20
N ALA A 544 -22.08 10.78 6.63
CA ALA A 544 -23.13 10.92 7.64
C ALA A 544 -24.53 10.59 7.13
N LEU A 545 -24.73 10.47 5.81
CA LEU A 545 -26.01 10.10 5.23
C LEU A 545 -26.38 8.66 5.65
N GLN A 546 -27.62 8.46 6.10
CA GLN A 546 -28.10 7.12 6.48
C GLN A 546 -28.13 6.15 5.30
N ASP A 547 -28.50 6.63 4.11
CA ASP A 547 -28.44 5.88 2.86
C ASP A 547 -27.95 6.79 1.72
N PRO A 548 -26.62 6.91 1.54
CA PRO A 548 -26.03 7.74 0.49
C PRO A 548 -26.54 7.34 -0.90
N GLY A 549 -26.80 6.05 -1.14
CA GLY A 549 -27.28 5.55 -2.43
C GLY A 549 -28.70 6.00 -2.76
N SER A 550 -29.58 6.09 -1.77
CA SER A 550 -30.94 6.63 -1.96
C SER A 550 -30.96 8.15 -2.05
N GLU A 551 -30.12 8.84 -1.28
CA GLU A 551 -29.98 10.30 -1.39
C GLU A 551 -29.42 10.73 -2.75
N LEU A 552 -28.40 10.03 -3.26
CA LEU A 552 -27.85 10.26 -4.60
C LEU A 552 -28.88 10.06 -5.72
N ARG A 553 -29.83 9.13 -5.53
CA ARG A 553 -30.91 8.87 -6.50
C ARG A 553 -31.94 9.99 -6.58
N LYS A 554 -31.96 10.92 -5.63
CA LYS A 554 -32.82 12.13 -5.67
C LYS A 554 -32.26 13.19 -6.63
N ILE A 555 -30.99 13.10 -7.01
CA ILE A 555 -30.34 14.01 -7.94
C ILE A 555 -30.86 13.78 -9.37
N SER A 556 -31.19 14.87 -10.06
CA SER A 556 -31.64 14.82 -11.44
C SER A 556 -30.57 14.19 -12.36
N TYR A 557 -30.98 13.21 -13.17
CA TYR A 557 -30.12 12.39 -14.04
C TYR A 557 -29.14 11.44 -13.33
N VAL A 558 -29.32 11.18 -12.03
CA VAL A 558 -28.57 10.16 -11.29
C VAL A 558 -29.49 8.97 -11.01
N GLY A 559 -29.51 8.02 -11.95
CA GLY A 559 -30.20 6.74 -11.75
C GLY A 559 -29.39 5.78 -10.86
N PRO A 560 -29.95 4.59 -10.54
CA PRO A 560 -29.33 3.62 -9.62
C PRO A 560 -27.87 3.28 -9.94
N ARG A 561 -27.54 3.04 -11.22
CA ARG A 561 -26.16 2.75 -11.64
C ARG A 561 -25.20 3.92 -11.37
N ARG A 562 -25.62 5.15 -11.65
CA ARG A 562 -24.78 6.34 -11.43
C ARG A 562 -24.59 6.64 -9.95
N ALA A 563 -25.62 6.42 -9.13
CA ALA A 563 -25.53 6.54 -7.69
C ALA A 563 -24.47 5.57 -7.11
N VAL A 564 -24.48 4.31 -7.55
CA VAL A 564 -23.46 3.32 -7.16
C VAL A 564 -22.06 3.77 -7.54
N ILE A 565 -21.86 4.28 -8.78
CA ILE A 565 -20.56 4.75 -9.25
C ILE A 565 -20.06 5.94 -8.40
N ILE A 566 -20.92 6.93 -8.13
CA ILE A 566 -20.55 8.11 -7.34
C ILE A 566 -20.18 7.69 -5.91
N ASN A 567 -21.03 6.87 -5.26
CA ASN A 567 -20.77 6.36 -3.92
C ASN A 567 -19.44 5.61 -3.85
N LYS A 568 -19.22 4.66 -4.78
CA LYS A 568 -17.99 3.89 -4.87
C LYS A 568 -16.76 4.77 -5.12
N SER A 569 -16.89 5.83 -5.93
CA SER A 569 -15.78 6.76 -6.20
C SER A 569 -15.35 7.55 -4.96
N ILE A 570 -16.31 7.96 -4.14
CA ILE A 570 -16.06 8.65 -2.86
C ILE A 570 -15.48 7.66 -1.84
N GLU A 571 -16.06 6.46 -1.72
CA GLU A 571 -15.53 5.41 -0.85
C GLU A 571 -14.10 5.02 -1.21
N ILE A 572 -13.79 4.84 -2.50
CA ILE A 572 -12.43 4.58 -2.98
C ILE A 572 -11.48 5.70 -2.59
N PHE A 573 -11.90 6.97 -2.73
CA PHE A 573 -11.07 8.10 -2.34
C PHE A 573 -10.83 8.13 -0.82
N VAL A 574 -11.86 7.87 -0.01
CA VAL A 574 -11.73 7.80 1.44
C VAL A 574 -10.80 6.66 1.85
N ASP A 575 -11.01 5.48 1.29
CA ASP A 575 -10.18 4.31 1.55
C ASP A 575 -8.75 4.53 1.04
N GLU A 576 -8.52 5.29 -0.04
CA GLU A 576 -7.18 5.65 -0.53
C GLU A 576 -6.52 6.75 0.31
N PHE A 577 -7.30 7.69 0.83
CA PHE A 577 -6.81 8.73 1.72
C PHE A 577 -6.42 8.14 3.07
N LEU A 578 -7.25 7.23 3.60
CA LEU A 578 -7.05 6.52 4.85
C LEU A 578 -6.18 5.26 4.69
N SER A 579 -5.78 4.85 3.48
CA SER A 579 -4.69 3.88 3.27
C SER A 579 -3.35 4.60 3.10
#